data_AF-A0A840DMT8-F1
#
_entry.id   AF-A0A840DMT8-F1
#
_cell.length_a   1.000
_cell.length_b   1.000
_cell.length_c   1.000
_cell.angle_alpha   90.00
_cell.angle_beta   90.00
_cell.angle_gamma   90.00
#
_symmetry.space_group_name_H-M   'P 1'
#
loop_
_entity.id
_entity.type
_entity.pdbx_description
1 polymer ?
#
loop_
_entity_poly.entity_id
_entity_poly.type
_entity_poly.pdbx_seq_one_letter_code
_entity_poly.pdbx_strand_id
1 'polypeptide(L)' 'MDVSVTVILAKMAALVEQAQQGDVRQMREHVAAVRVLCDVILEEKMATTVAQEKLPKKLDIGDDANGTSLLDF' A
#
# COMPACT_ATOMS: atom_id res chain seq x y z
N MET A 1 1.32 -15.20 -15.70
CA MET A 1 1.97 -14.19 -16.56
C MET A 1 2.73 -13.30 -15.62
N ASP A 2 4.06 -13.31 -15.69
CA ASP A 2 4.91 -12.43 -14.91
C ASP A 2 5.05 -11.12 -15.71
N VAL A 3 4.34 -10.07 -15.31
CA VAL A 3 4.40 -8.76 -15.98
C VAL A 3 5.45 -7.94 -15.25
N SER A 4 6.55 -7.61 -15.91
CA SER A 4 7.64 -6.89 -15.24
C SER A 4 7.19 -5.51 -14.75
N VAL A 5 7.67 -5.12 -13.56
CA VAL A 5 7.40 -3.80 -12.95
C VAL A 5 7.70 -2.65 -13.92
N THR A 6 8.76 -2.76 -14.72
CA THR A 6 9.11 -1.79 -15.76
C THR A 6 7.99 -1.58 -16.80
N VAL A 7 7.32 -2.65 -17.22
CA VAL A 7 6.20 -2.58 -18.16
C VAL A 7 4.98 -1.92 -17.51
N ILE A 8 4.74 -2.19 -16.22
CA ILE A 8 3.65 -1.56 -15.47
C ILE A 8 3.89 -0.05 -15.35
N LEU A 9 5.11 0.36 -14.97
CA LEU A 9 5.48 1.76 -14.87
C LEU A 9 5.36 2.50 -16.21
N ALA A 10 5.77 1.87 -17.31
CA ALA A 10 5.60 2.42 -18.66
C ALA A 10 4.11 2.62 -19.02
N LYS A 11 3.24 1.67 -18.64
CA LYS A 11 1.80 1.82 -18.83
C LYS A 11 1.20 2.94 -17.99
N MET A 12 1.65 3.10 -16.74
CA MET A 12 1.22 4.20 -15.88
C MET A 12 1.57 5.56 -16.50
N ALA A 13 2.78 5.71 -17.04
CA ALA A 13 3.20 6.94 -17.71
C ALA A 13 2.30 7.29 -18.90
N ALA A 14 1.99 6.30 -19.76
CA ALA A 14 1.09 6.50 -20.90
C ALA A 14 -0.34 6.87 -20.47
N LEU A 15 -0.87 6.25 -19.40
CA LEU A 15 -2.20 6.60 -18.86
C LEU A 15 -2.24 8.03 -18.32
N VAL A 16 -1.15 8.48 -17.67
CA VAL A 16 -1.05 9.87 -17.18
C VAL A 16 -0.99 10.87 -18.35
N GLU A 17 -0.32 10.53 -19.45
CA GLU A 17 -0.33 11.36 -20.66
C GLU A 17 -1.74 11.43 -21.28
N GLN A 18 -2.41 10.29 -21.40
CA GLN A 18 -3.78 10.23 -21.93
C GLN A 18 -4.79 10.99 -21.06
N ALA A 19 -4.62 10.93 -19.73
CA ALA A 19 -5.46 11.67 -18.80
C ALA A 19 -5.37 13.20 -18.97
N GLN A 20 -4.22 13.71 -19.43
CA GLN A 20 -4.03 15.15 -19.67
C GLN A 20 -4.68 15.63 -20.98
N GLN A 21 -4.90 14.72 -21.92
CA GLN A 21 -5.44 15.04 -23.26
C GLN A 21 -6.96 14.78 -23.36
N GLY A 22 -7.52 13.98 -22.46
CA GLY A 22 -8.93 13.58 -22.46
C GLY A 22 -9.86 14.56 -21.74
N ASP A 23 -11.16 14.28 -21.84
CA ASP A 23 -12.17 14.96 -21.04
C ASP A 23 -12.14 14.50 -19.57
N VAL A 24 -12.91 15.16 -18.70
CA VAL A 24 -12.94 14.86 -17.26
C VAL A 24 -13.31 13.39 -16.98
N ARG A 25 -14.13 12.77 -17.84
CA ARG A 25 -14.53 11.37 -17.66
C ARG A 25 -13.37 10.45 -17.98
N GLN A 26 -12.72 10.64 -19.12
CA GLN A 26 -11.54 9.87 -19.53
C GLN A 26 -10.39 10.03 -18.54
N MET A 27 -10.15 11.27 -18.07
CA MET A 27 -9.16 11.53 -17.01
C MET A 27 -9.43 10.66 -15.77
N ARG A 28 -10.68 10.57 -15.30
CA ARG A 28 -11.04 9.74 -14.14
C ARG A 28 -10.84 8.25 -14.40
N GLU A 29 -11.15 7.77 -15.60
CA GLU A 29 -10.96 6.38 -16.01
C GLU A 29 -9.45 6.03 -16.06
N HIS A 30 -8.62 6.90 -16.64
CA HIS A 30 -7.17 6.73 -16.68
C HIS A 30 -6.53 6.77 -15.27
N VAL A 31 -6.96 7.70 -14.41
CA VAL A 31 -6.49 7.77 -13.01
C VAL A 31 -6.90 6.52 -12.21
N ALA A 32 -8.11 6.00 -12.41
CA ALA A 32 -8.54 4.76 -11.78
C ALA A 32 -7.69 3.56 -12.23
N ALA A 33 -7.34 3.48 -13.50
CA ALA A 33 -6.45 2.44 -14.01
C ALA A 33 -5.05 2.54 -13.39
N VAL A 34 -4.49 3.74 -13.24
CA VAL A 34 -3.20 3.95 -12.56
C VAL A 34 -3.24 3.44 -11.12
N ARG A 35 -4.33 3.67 -10.38
CA ARG A 35 -4.50 3.17 -9.01
C ARG A 35 -4.43 1.64 -8.96
N VAL A 36 -5.14 0.95 -9.84
CA VAL A 36 -5.10 -0.53 -9.92
C VAL A 36 -3.69 -1.03 -10.23
N LEU A 37 -2.95 -0.33 -11.10
CA LEU A 37 -1.56 -0.70 -11.40
C LEU A 37 -0.62 -0.52 -10.19
N CYS A 38 -0.85 0.51 -9.37
CA CYS A 38 -0.14 0.64 -8.09
C CYS A 38 -0.45 -0.53 -7.15
N ASP A 39 -1.73 -0.90 -7.03
CA ASP A 39 -2.16 -2.00 -6.17
C ASP A 39 -1.48 -3.31 -6.60
N VAL A 40 -1.43 -3.61 -7.91
CA VAL A 40 -0.71 -4.78 -8.45
C VAL A 40 0.77 -4.81 -8.05
N ILE A 41 1.49 -3.70 -8.19
CA ILE A 41 2.93 -3.63 -7.82
C ILE A 41 3.11 -3.83 -6.30
N LEU A 42 2.23 -3.24 -5.49
CA LEU A 42 2.32 -3.29 -4.03
C LEU A 42 1.93 -4.68 -3.49
N GLU A 43 0.93 -5.33 -4.08
CA GLU A 43 0.48 -6.68 -3.73
C GLU A 43 1.50 -7.75 -4.16
N GLU A 44 2.13 -7.61 -5.33
CA GLU A 44 3.21 -8.51 -5.80
C GLU A 44 4.41 -8.48 -4.84
N LYS A 45 4.70 -7.32 -4.24
CA LYS A 45 5.75 -7.17 -3.22
C LYS A 45 5.40 -7.83 -1.89
N MET A 46 4.11 -7.89 -1.50
CA MET A 46 3.68 -8.52 -0.25
C MET A 46 3.83 -10.05 -0.25
N ALA A 47 3.77 -10.71 -1.42
CA ALA A 47 3.99 -12.16 -1.50
C ALA A 47 5.45 -12.57 -1.22
N THR A 48 6.40 -11.63 -1.31
CA THR A 48 7.83 -11.91 -1.11
C THR A 48 8.33 -11.55 0.30
N THR A 49 7.55 -10.78 1.09
CA THR A 49 7.98 -10.28 2.42
C THR A 49 7.44 -11.08 3.61
N VAL A 50 6.58 -12.09 3.43
CA VAL A 50 6.05 -12.90 4.55
C VAL A 50 7.05 -13.93 5.11
N ALA A 51 8.28 -13.96 4.60
CA ALA A 51 9.30 -14.92 5.02
C ALA A 51 10.46 -14.29 5.81
N GLN A 52 10.26 -13.23 6.60
CA GLN A 52 11.27 -12.84 7.60
C GLN A 52 10.74 -11.84 8.63
N GLU A 53 10.12 -12.35 9.70
CA GLU A 53 10.28 -11.79 11.04
C GLU A 53 9.86 -12.83 12.10
N LYS A 54 10.73 -13.84 12.29
CA LYS A 54 10.83 -14.52 13.59
C LYS A 54 11.70 -13.62 14.48
N LEU A 55 11.10 -12.88 15.40
CA LEU A 55 11.83 -12.31 16.54
C LEU A 55 11.18 -12.77 17.86
N PRO A 56 11.92 -13.46 18.76
CA PRO A 56 11.36 -14.10 19.95
C PRO A 56 11.54 -13.24 21.20
N LYS A 57 10.58 -13.31 22.14
CA LYS A 57 10.74 -13.65 23.57
C LYS A 57 9.58 -13.10 24.40
N LYS A 58 9.09 -13.97 25.29
CA LYS A 58 8.18 -13.68 26.42
C LYS A 58 8.63 -12.42 27.16
N LEU A 59 7.69 -11.51 27.40
CA LEU A 59 7.71 -10.63 28.56
C LEU A 59 6.44 -10.94 29.36
N ASP A 60 6.66 -11.54 30.53
CA ASP A 60 5.67 -11.73 31.59
C ASP A 60 5.01 -10.38 31.89
N ILE A 61 3.71 -10.27 31.62
CA ILE A 61 2.89 -9.17 32.15
C ILE A 61 2.67 -9.48 33.62
N GLY A 62 3.56 -8.94 34.46
CA GLY A 62 3.34 -8.84 35.89
C GLY A 62 2.17 -7.90 36.15
N ASP A 63 1.15 -8.46 36.78
CA ASP A 63 0.01 -7.78 37.39
C ASP A 63 0.50 -6.86 38.52
N ASP A 64 0.67 -5.56 38.25
CA ASP A 64 0.61 -4.48 39.27
C ASP A 64 0.89 -3.11 38.65
N ALA A 65 -0.14 -2.26 38.58
CA ALA A 65 -0.10 -0.81 38.86
C ALA A 65 -1.40 -0.15 38.38
N ASN A 66 -2.46 -0.41 39.13
CA ASN A 66 -3.63 0.44 39.17
C ASN A 66 -3.23 1.75 39.89
N GLY A 67 -3.28 2.91 39.23
CA GLY A 67 -2.99 4.17 39.93
C GLY A 67 -2.93 5.43 39.08
N THR A 68 -4.08 6.14 39.01
CA THR A 68 -4.25 7.61 38.98
C THR A 68 -3.60 8.37 37.79
N SER A 69 -4.26 9.17 36.97
CA SER A 69 -5.58 9.79 37.06
C SER A 69 -6.09 10.04 35.64
N LEU A 70 -7.34 9.67 35.44
CA LEU A 70 -8.13 9.90 34.25
C LEU A 70 -8.65 11.35 34.33
N LEU A 71 -8.01 12.25 33.58
CA LEU A 71 -8.52 13.57 33.18
C LEU A 71 -8.97 14.48 34.33
N ASP A 72 -8.06 15.32 34.82
CA ASP A 72 -8.46 16.56 35.50
C ASP A 72 -8.84 17.58 34.40
N PHE A 73 -10.12 17.97 34.37
CA PHE A 73 -10.69 18.95 33.43
C PHE A 73 -10.64 20.36 34.00
#